data_AF-A0A1F9MPX7-F1
#
_entry.id   AF-A0A1F9MPX7-F1
#
_cell.length_a   1.000
_cell.length_b   1.000
_cell.length_c   1.000
_cell.angle_alpha   90.00
_cell.angle_beta   90.00
_cell.angle_gamma   90.00
#
_symmetry.space_group_name_H-M   'P 1'
#
loop_
_entity.id
_entity.type
_entity.pdbx_description
1 polymer ?
#
loop_
_entity_poly.entity_id
_entity_poly.type
_entity_poly.pdbx_seq_one_letter_code
_entity_poly.pdbx_strand_id
1 'polypeptide(L)'
;MGFGEKLYEAQQLRVAATQTTLLRIVSAYATSQGWHLVNTSAEAGDVVEAMSPAIEVSGMQMRNRWFFWLADNKLLIEKRLEVKFDPNEEVWQSSTAVCDTYAYENELLHLGEIAVLAQDPPSQIASNK
;
A
#
# COMPACT_ATOMS: atom_id res chain seq x y z
N MET A 1 0.60 30.26 14.12
CA MET A 1 0.53 28.87 14.59
C MET A 1 1.07 28.02 13.46
N GLY A 2 2.31 27.54 13.57
CA GLY A 2 2.90 26.70 12.52
C GLY A 2 2.24 25.34 12.59
N PHE A 3 1.57 24.91 11.51
CA PHE A 3 1.30 23.50 11.30
C PHE A 3 2.67 22.83 11.23
N GLY A 4 3.02 22.09 12.29
CA GLY A 4 4.24 21.31 12.27
C GLY A 4 4.03 20.22 11.24
N GLU A 5 4.67 20.36 10.07
CA GLU A 5 4.79 19.25 9.12
C GLU A 5 5.38 18.05 9.87
N LYS A 6 4.52 17.12 10.28
CA LYS A 6 4.97 15.82 10.76
C LYS A 6 5.36 15.01 9.55
N LEU A 7 6.60 14.51 9.54
CA LEU A 7 7.03 13.53 8.56
C LEU A 7 6.11 12.30 8.66
N TYR A 8 5.72 11.77 7.51
CA TYR A 8 4.86 10.57 7.44
C TYR A 8 5.55 9.41 8.17
N GLU A 9 4.86 8.84 9.17
CA GLU A 9 5.32 7.63 9.85
C GLU A 9 4.56 6.43 9.29
N ALA A 10 5.28 5.54 8.60
CA ALA A 10 4.71 4.31 8.06
C ALA A 10 4.05 3.49 9.17
N GLN A 11 2.80 3.09 8.95
CA GLN A 11 2.08 2.27 9.92
C GLN A 11 2.65 0.86 9.90
N GLN A 12 2.66 0.20 11.05
CA GLN A 12 3.30 -1.10 11.20
C GLN A 12 2.51 -2.06 12.09
N LEU A 13 2.56 -3.35 11.75
CA LEU A 13 1.95 -4.42 12.53
C LEU A 13 2.89 -5.63 12.61
N ARG A 14 2.97 -6.27 13.77
CA ARG A 14 3.80 -7.47 13.95
C ARG A 14 3.16 -8.64 13.22
N VAL A 15 3.94 -9.35 12.40
CA VAL A 15 3.49 -10.53 11.66
C VAL A 15 4.51 -11.64 11.78
N ALA A 16 4.03 -12.88 11.95
CA ALA A 16 4.87 -14.08 12.01
C ALA A 16 4.93 -14.75 10.63
N ALA A 17 5.32 -14.00 9.60
CA ALA A 17 5.41 -14.48 8.22
C ALA A 17 6.82 -14.26 7.66
N THR A 18 7.31 -15.22 6.87
CA THR A 18 8.52 -15.00 6.08
C THR A 18 8.25 -13.96 4.99
N GLN A 19 9.30 -13.26 4.56
CA GLN A 19 9.23 -12.24 3.51
C GLN A 19 8.58 -12.76 2.22
N THR A 20 8.97 -13.94 1.75
CA THR A 20 8.35 -14.59 0.58
C THR A 20 6.86 -14.85 0.76
N THR A 21 6.44 -15.28 1.96
CA THR A 21 5.03 -15.52 2.27
C THR A 21 4.25 -14.21 2.30
N LEU A 22 4.84 -13.16 2.89
CA LEU A 22 4.27 -11.83 2.93
C LEU A 22 4.07 -11.26 1.52
N LEU A 23 5.11 -11.27 0.66
CA LEU A 23 5.01 -10.74 -0.71
C LEU A 23 3.82 -11.35 -1.45
N ARG A 24 3.64 -12.66 -1.32
CA ARG A 24 2.55 -13.42 -1.93
C ARG A 24 1.18 -13.04 -1.37
N ILE A 25 1.05 -12.91 -0.04
CA ILE A 25 -0.20 -12.51 0.61
C ILE A 25 -0.57 -11.08 0.26
N VAL A 26 0.38 -10.15 0.35
CA VAL A 26 0.16 -8.74 0.02
C VAL A 26 -0.23 -8.59 -1.46
N SER A 27 0.43 -9.32 -2.36
CA SER A 27 0.08 -9.31 -3.79
C SER A 27 -1.33 -9.82 -4.04
N ALA A 28 -1.70 -10.95 -3.42
CA ALA A 28 -3.05 -11.51 -3.52
C ALA A 28 -4.10 -10.56 -2.92
N TYR A 29 -3.79 -9.97 -1.76
CA TYR A 29 -4.62 -8.98 -1.09
C TYR A 29 -4.86 -7.76 -1.99
N ALA A 30 -3.80 -7.11 -2.47
CA ALA A 30 -3.89 -5.95 -3.36
C ALA A 30 -4.70 -6.28 -4.62
N THR A 31 -4.47 -7.45 -5.23
CA THR A 31 -5.27 -7.89 -6.39
C THR A 31 -6.75 -8.05 -6.03
N SER A 32 -7.07 -8.59 -4.86
CA SER A 32 -8.46 -8.75 -4.39
C SER A 32 -9.17 -7.42 -4.14
N GLN A 33 -8.42 -6.36 -3.82
CA GLN A 33 -8.91 -4.98 -3.70
C GLN A 33 -9.03 -4.27 -5.07
N GLY A 34 -8.71 -4.95 -6.18
CA GLY A 34 -8.68 -4.37 -7.52
C GLY A 34 -7.50 -3.43 -7.76
N TRP A 35 -6.44 -3.54 -6.96
CA TRP A 35 -5.25 -2.70 -7.11
C TRP A 35 -4.28 -3.28 -8.14
N HIS A 36 -3.62 -2.39 -8.88
CA HIS A 36 -2.61 -2.76 -9.88
C HIS A 36 -1.23 -2.90 -9.22
N LEU A 37 -0.63 -4.08 -9.29
CA LEU A 37 0.74 -4.31 -8.82
C LEU A 37 1.74 -3.68 -9.80
N VAL A 38 2.61 -2.80 -9.29
CA VAL A 38 3.62 -2.07 -10.09
C VAL A 38 4.98 -2.76 -10.00
N ASN A 39 5.37 -3.13 -8.78
CA ASN A 39 6.66 -3.72 -8.53
C ASN A 39 6.53 -4.83 -7.48
N THR A 40 7.10 -5.98 -7.83
CA THR A 40 7.26 -7.16 -6.98
C THR A 40 8.68 -7.71 -7.18
N SER A 41 9.71 -6.85 -7.19
CA SER A 41 11.08 -7.31 -7.39
C SER A 41 11.73 -7.73 -6.07
N ALA A 42 12.42 -8.87 -6.09
CA ALA A 42 13.29 -9.31 -5.00
C ALA A 42 14.63 -8.51 -4.93
N GLU A 43 14.93 -7.67 -5.93
CA GLU A 43 16.24 -7.00 -6.04
C GLU A 43 16.23 -5.57 -5.50
N ALA A 44 15.07 -4.91 -5.44
CA ALA A 44 14.88 -3.61 -4.80
C ALA A 44 14.30 -3.77 -3.38
N GLY A 45 15.00 -4.51 -2.51
CA GLY A 45 14.73 -4.53 -1.06
C GLY A 45 13.26 -4.77 -0.68
N ASP A 46 12.65 -5.83 -1.22
CA ASP A 46 11.44 -6.47 -0.68
C ASP A 46 10.22 -5.58 -0.38
N VAL A 47 9.89 -4.69 -1.31
CA VAL A 47 8.67 -3.87 -1.29
C VAL A 47 7.65 -4.44 -2.28
N VAL A 48 6.38 -4.61 -1.86
CA VAL A 48 5.24 -4.70 -2.79
C VAL A 48 4.70 -3.31 -3.03
N GLU A 49 4.66 -2.89 -4.28
CA GLU A 49 4.04 -1.64 -4.70
C GLU A 49 2.73 -1.91 -5.43
N ALA A 50 1.64 -1.26 -5.00
CA ALA A 50 0.32 -1.40 -5.58
C ALA A 50 -0.38 -0.04 -5.75
N MET A 51 -1.17 0.12 -6.80
CA MET A 51 -1.94 1.34 -7.06
C MET A 51 -3.44 1.04 -7.01
N SER A 52 -4.19 1.79 -6.22
CA SER A 52 -5.65 1.70 -6.24
C SER A 52 -6.21 2.14 -7.59
N PRO A 53 -7.44 1.73 -7.94
CA PRO A 53 -8.16 2.33 -9.05
C PRO A 53 -8.16 3.86 -8.95
N ALA A 54 -8.01 4.53 -10.09
CA ALA A 54 -8.14 5.97 -10.15
C ALA A 54 -9.63 6.35 -10.01
N ILE A 55 -9.88 7.39 -9.23
CA ILE A 55 -11.18 8.03 -9.09
C ILE A 55 -11.12 9.43 -9.68
N GLU A 56 -12.24 9.92 -10.21
CA GLU A 56 -12.36 11.27 -10.71
C GLU A 56 -13.05 12.16 -9.68
N VAL A 57 -12.42 13.28 -9.33
CA VAL A 57 -12.92 14.25 -8.36
C VAL A 57 -12.73 15.65 -8.93
N SER A 58 -13.83 16.34 -9.23
CA SER A 58 -13.81 17.73 -9.72
C SER A 58 -12.90 17.93 -10.96
N GLY A 59 -12.89 16.97 -11.89
CA GLY A 59 -12.06 17.02 -13.10
C GLY A 59 -10.60 16.60 -12.91
N MET A 60 -10.20 16.25 -11.68
CA MET A 60 -8.88 15.70 -11.37
C MET A 60 -8.99 14.17 -11.25
N GLN A 61 -7.94 13.46 -11.63
CA GLN A 61 -7.80 12.04 -11.32
C GLN A 61 -6.97 11.86 -10.06
N MET A 62 -7.44 11.03 -9.14
CA MET A 62 -6.77 10.73 -7.89
C MET A 62 -6.65 9.22 -7.71
N ARG A 63 -5.53 8.75 -7.18
CA ARG A 63 -5.36 7.35 -6.75
C ARG A 63 -4.42 7.28 -5.56
N ASN A 64 -4.45 6.14 -4.86
CA ASN A 64 -3.49 5.85 -3.81
C ASN A 64 -2.44 4.89 -4.35
N ARG A 65 -1.17 5.24 -4.16
CA ARG A 65 -0.04 4.33 -4.33
C ARG A 65 0.37 3.81 -2.96
N TRP A 66 0.43 2.50 -2.83
CA TRP A 66 0.67 1.78 -1.59
C TRP A 66 1.99 1.02 -1.67
N PHE A 67 2.75 1.09 -0.59
CA PHE A 67 4.03 0.41 -0.44
C PHE A 67 3.96 -0.48 0.80
N PHE A 68 4.39 -1.73 0.67
CA PHE A 68 4.41 -2.70 1.75
C PHE A 68 5.77 -3.37 1.85
N TRP A 69 6.35 -3.44 3.05
CA TRP A 69 7.63 -4.10 3.25
C TRP A 69 7.75 -4.73 4.64
N LEU A 70 8.71 -5.64 4.79
CA LEU A 70 9.03 -6.26 6.07
C LEU A 70 10.28 -5.60 6.68
N ALA A 71 10.20 -5.17 7.94
CA ALA A 71 11.38 -4.81 8.73
C ALA A 71 11.20 -5.29 10.18
N ASP A 72 12.21 -5.91 10.76
CA ASP A 72 12.22 -6.35 12.16
C ASP A 72 10.99 -7.20 12.58
N ASN A 73 10.55 -8.12 11.72
CA ASN A 73 9.32 -8.92 11.90
C ASN A 73 8.02 -8.10 11.99
N LYS A 74 8.02 -6.90 11.42
CA LYS A 74 6.84 -6.06 11.25
C LYS A 74 6.57 -5.89 9.77
N LEU A 75 5.29 -5.96 9.40
CA LEU A 75 4.79 -5.47 8.14
C LEU A 75 4.57 -3.97 8.28
N LEU A 76 5.16 -3.20 7.37
CA LEU A 76 4.97 -1.77 7.26
C LEU A 76 4.14 -1.45 6.03
N ILE A 77 3.34 -0.38 6.12
CA ILE A 77 2.58 0.17 5.01
C ILE A 77 2.80 1.68 4.91
N GLU A 78 2.99 2.16 3.69
CA GLU A 78 2.98 3.57 3.34
C GLU A 78 1.99 3.84 2.22
N LYS A 79 1.23 4.92 2.36
CA LYS A 79 0.28 5.42 1.37
C LYS A 79 0.75 6.76 0.84
N ARG A 80 0.83 6.89 -0.48
CA ARG A 80 1.04 8.17 -1.17
C ARG A 80 -0.20 8.49 -1.99
N LEU A 81 -0.70 9.71 -1.83
CA LEU A 81 -1.75 10.21 -2.70
C LEU A 81 -1.10 10.66 -4.00
N GLU A 82 -1.61 10.16 -5.12
CA GLU A 82 -1.22 10.59 -6.45
C GLU A 82 -2.38 11.34 -7.09
N VAL A 83 -2.08 12.52 -7.63
CA VAL A 83 -3.05 13.38 -8.30
C VAL A 83 -2.55 13.72 -9.69
N LYS A 84 -3.50 13.82 -10.60
CA LYS A 84 -3.33 14.29 -11.96
C LYS A 84 -4.39 15.34 -12.23
N PHE A 85 -3.96 16.58 -12.46
CA PHE A 85 -4.84 17.74 -12.55
C PHE A 85 -5.49 17.88 -13.93
N ASP A 86 -4.83 17.39 -14.98
CA ASP A 86 -5.41 17.22 -16.31
C ASP A 86 -5.40 15.72 -16.68
N PRO A 87 -6.57 15.09 -16.94
CA PRO A 87 -6.70 13.69 -17.38
C PRO A 87 -5.87 13.31 -18.62
N ASN A 88 -5.35 14.28 -19.37
CA ASN A 88 -4.49 14.06 -20.54
C ASN A 88 -2.99 14.06 -20.22
N GLU A 89 -2.56 14.48 -19.03
CA GLU A 89 -1.15 14.45 -18.62
C GLU A 89 -0.62 13.02 -18.47
N GLU A 90 0.63 12.74 -18.82
CA GLU A 90 1.19 11.39 -18.60
C GLU A 90 1.71 11.17 -17.17
N VAL A 91 1.94 12.27 -16.43
CA VAL A 91 2.66 12.26 -15.16
C VAL A 91 1.69 12.40 -13.98
N TRP A 92 1.84 11.51 -13.00
CA TRP A 92 1.19 11.64 -11.70
C TRP A 92 2.07 12.43 -10.75
N GLN A 93 1.48 13.37 -10.01
CA GLN A 93 2.15 14.06 -8.92
C GLN A 93 1.87 13.32 -7.61
N SER A 94 2.93 12.79 -6.99
CA SER A 94 2.83 12.04 -5.73
C SER A 94 3.12 12.95 -4.53
N SER A 95 2.28 12.90 -3.50
CA SER A 95 2.49 13.61 -2.24
C SER A 95 2.64 12.63 -1.07
N THR A 96 3.63 12.90 -0.22
CA THR A 96 3.79 12.30 1.12
C THR A 96 3.22 13.21 2.22
N ALA A 97 2.69 14.38 1.88
CA ALA A 97 2.17 15.33 2.84
C ALA A 97 0.84 14.83 3.42
N VAL A 98 0.84 14.59 4.73
CA VAL A 98 -0.33 14.23 5.54
C VAL A 98 -0.82 15.49 6.24
N CYS A 99 -2.09 15.85 6.06
CA CYS A 99 -2.75 16.78 6.97
C CYS A 99 -3.02 16.06 8.29
N ASP A 100 -3.00 16.77 9.42
CA ASP A 100 -3.32 16.21 10.75
C ASP A 100 -4.72 15.55 10.79
N THR A 101 -5.62 15.92 9.88
CA THR A 101 -6.96 15.32 9.69
C THR A 101 -7.00 14.18 8.65
N TYR A 102 -5.92 13.96 7.90
CA TYR A 102 -5.75 12.88 6.90
C TYR A 102 -5.11 11.64 7.54
N ALA A 103 -5.36 11.46 8.83
CA ALA A 103 -4.66 10.52 9.70
C ALA A 103 -4.98 9.08 9.31
N TYR A 104 -4.07 8.42 8.59
CA TYR A 104 -3.87 6.96 8.57
C TYR A 104 -5.10 6.04 8.37
N GLU A 105 -6.24 6.56 7.93
CA GLU A 105 -7.54 5.96 8.23
C GLU A 105 -7.82 4.63 7.53
N ASN A 106 -6.93 4.17 6.65
CA ASN A 106 -7.06 2.86 6.01
C ASN A 106 -5.79 1.99 6.13
N GLU A 107 -4.64 2.57 6.45
CA GLU A 107 -3.38 1.84 6.59
C GLU A 107 -3.46 0.70 7.63
N LEU A 108 -3.96 1.00 8.84
CA LEU A 108 -4.09 0.01 9.91
C LEU A 108 -5.13 -1.06 9.61
N LEU A 109 -6.20 -0.71 8.89
CA LEU A 109 -7.21 -1.65 8.45
C LEU A 109 -6.61 -2.67 7.47
N HIS A 110 -5.93 -2.18 6.43
CA HIS A 110 -5.24 -3.03 5.44
C HIS A 110 -4.18 -3.91 6.10
N LEU A 111 -3.38 -3.35 7.04
CA LEU A 111 -2.42 -4.14 7.83
C LEU A 111 -3.10 -5.26 8.62
N GLY A 112 -4.24 -4.97 9.25
CA GLY A 112 -5.02 -5.96 9.99
C GLY A 112 -5.51 -7.09 9.10
N GLU A 113 -6.09 -6.77 7.94
CA GLU A 113 -6.58 -7.75 6.97
C GLU A 113 -5.44 -8.64 6.43
N ILE A 114 -4.30 -8.03 6.07
CA ILE A 114 -3.12 -8.77 5.62
C ILE A 114 -2.58 -9.67 6.73
N ALA A 115 -2.54 -9.19 7.99
CA ALA A 115 -2.08 -9.98 9.11
C ALA A 115 -2.98 -11.18 9.42
N VAL A 116 -4.31 -11.04 9.25
CA VAL A 116 -5.24 -12.17 9.35
C VAL A 116 -4.95 -13.21 8.26
N LEU A 117 -4.77 -12.78 7.01
CA LEU A 117 -4.40 -13.65 5.89
C LEU A 117 -3.02 -14.31 6.09
N ALA A 118 -2.12 -13.69 6.86
CA ALA A 118 -0.81 -14.25 7.19
C ALA A 118 -0.84 -15.28 8.31
N GLN A 119 -1.86 -15.28 9.16
CA GLN A 119 -2.05 -16.30 10.20
C GLN A 119 -2.72 -17.57 9.66
N ASP A 120 -3.57 -17.45 8.64
CA ASP A 120 -4.24 -18.56 7.97
C ASP A 120 -4.13 -18.39 6.43
N PRO A 121 -2.96 -18.72 5.84
CA PRO A 121 -2.74 -18.52 4.41
C PRO A 121 -3.77 -19.36 3.62
N PRO A 122 -4.67 -18.74 2.85
CA PRO A 122 -5.74 -19.47 2.19
C PRO A 122 -5.14 -20.57 1.31
N SER A 123 -5.68 -21.79 1.44
CA SER A 123 -5.22 -22.98 0.73
C SER A 123 -5.24 -22.81 -0.81
N GLN A 124 -5.91 -21.76 -1.31
CA GLN A 124 -5.95 -21.37 -2.73
C GLN A 124 -4.62 -20.83 -3.27
N ILE A 125 -3.69 -20.39 -2.41
CA ILE A 125 -2.38 -19.90 -2.86
C ILE A 125 -1.49 -21.05 -3.38
N ALA A 126 -1.88 -22.31 -3.16
CA ALA A 126 -1.20 -23.51 -3.67
C ALA A 126 -1.70 -23.99 -5.05
N SER A 127 -2.68 -23.33 -5.68
CA SER A 127 -3.25 -23.77 -6.95
C SER A 127 -3.09 -22.73 -8.04
N ASN A 128 -1.87 -22.62 -8.56
CA ASN A 128 -1.64 -22.35 -9.98
C ASN A 128 -0.44 -23.20 -10.41
N LYS A 129 -0.77 -24.41 -10.90
CA LYS A 129 0.10 -25.25 -11.71
C LYS A 129 -0.23 -25.02 -13.16
#